data_AF-A0A158R5B4-F1
#
_entry.id   AF-A0A158R5B4-F1
#
_cell.length_a   1.000
_cell.length_b   1.000
_cell.length_c   1.000
_cell.angle_alpha   90.00
_cell.angle_beta   90.00
_cell.angle_gamma   90.00
#
_symmetry.space_group_name_H-M   'P 1'
#
loop_
_entity.id
_entity.type
_entity.pdbx_description
1 polymer ?
#
loop_
_entity_poly.entity_id
_entity_poly.type
_entity_poly.pdbx_seq_one_letter_code
_entity_poly.pdbx_strand_id
1 'polypeptide(L)'
;MSGGGFIDDNGTETLFMCYLYIVIGPLAIFASLINLSVFLLDKRMRTTYILNIALYFGEIGNGISYIMTGYGRGALYYQGIFGNETTVHDCFFNHNWPIPLIMGTEIPAMLVVVISFERILAVTKPAWFNRNWKISTKLFFIFLVIVLQVLSIIVASYSAKNNYRTVNSGHCAIIDSTSKAYSTIHFTLIALAYVISFVSLVIVYLATRTKHSPKESRPRNSGLTKRQQLLLMIFFTASSVVLISAPGALMMGVLWELFAASDIAVGIIYSSTAFNTLVTTTINICLREDYRRQISKFLHCNFSERKISGITFVTSHAVSIKELGFSMRTRETNSYHTSCTLEITVNSTKSTKRSKYNVQYCKSKQRLIQADNLD
;
A
#
# COMPACT_ATOMS: atom_id res chain seq x y z
N MET A 1 -22.34 -24.66 -27.10
CA MET A 1 -22.66 -24.07 -25.79
C MET A 1 -22.51 -22.58 -25.94
N SER A 2 -23.65 -21.87 -25.94
CA SER A 2 -23.69 -20.41 -26.06
C SER A 2 -23.09 -19.83 -24.79
N GLY A 3 -21.84 -19.38 -24.88
CA GLY A 3 -21.01 -19.01 -23.73
C GLY A 3 -21.56 -17.82 -22.97
N GLY A 4 -21.29 -17.79 -21.66
CA GLY A 4 -21.50 -16.61 -20.83
C GLY A 4 -20.70 -15.42 -21.36
N GLY A 5 -21.32 -14.64 -22.23
CA GLY A 5 -20.83 -13.37 -22.73
C GLY A 5 -21.46 -12.19 -21.98
N PHE A 6 -20.90 -11.00 -22.19
CA PHE A 6 -21.58 -9.75 -21.86
C PHE A 6 -22.96 -9.76 -22.55
N ILE A 7 -24.02 -9.43 -21.81
CA ILE A 7 -25.39 -9.39 -22.35
C ILE A 7 -25.43 -8.25 -23.38
N ASP A 8 -25.90 -8.56 -24.60
CA ASP A 8 -25.84 -7.72 -25.79
C ASP A 8 -26.02 -6.21 -25.55
N ASP A 9 -25.09 -5.48 -26.16
CA ASP A 9 -24.73 -4.08 -25.96
C ASP A 9 -25.90 -3.10 -26.22
N ASN A 10 -26.57 -2.69 -25.16
CA ASN A 10 -27.09 -1.33 -25.15
C ASN A 10 -25.88 -0.40 -25.23
N GLY A 11 -25.60 0.18 -26.41
CA GLY A 11 -24.45 1.07 -26.61
C GLY A 11 -24.33 2.21 -25.58
N THR A 12 -25.44 2.55 -24.91
CA THR A 12 -25.48 3.45 -23.75
C THR A 12 -24.67 2.96 -22.55
N GLU A 13 -24.65 1.66 -22.25
CA GLU A 13 -23.90 1.07 -21.13
C GLU A 13 -22.40 1.11 -21.37
N THR A 14 -21.97 0.73 -22.58
CA THR A 14 -20.58 0.83 -23.01
C THR A 14 -20.10 2.28 -22.98
N LEU A 15 -20.90 3.22 -23.51
CA LEU A 15 -20.58 4.65 -23.45
C LEU A 15 -20.45 5.13 -22.00
N PHE A 16 -21.37 4.73 -21.12
CA PHE A 16 -21.28 5.05 -19.69
C PHE A 16 -19.96 4.58 -19.09
N MET A 17 -19.57 3.32 -19.32
CA MET A 17 -18.30 2.79 -18.84
C MET A 17 -17.10 3.55 -19.41
N CYS A 18 -17.12 3.91 -20.70
CA CYS A 18 -16.05 4.70 -21.33
C CYS A 18 -15.91 6.08 -20.68
N TYR A 19 -17.01 6.80 -20.49
CA TYR A 19 -17.00 8.10 -19.80
C TYR A 19 -16.54 7.98 -18.35
N LEU A 20 -17.00 6.97 -17.64
CA LEU A 20 -16.58 6.68 -16.27
C LEU A 20 -15.06 6.52 -16.20
N TYR A 21 -14.46 5.74 -17.11
CA TYR A 21 -13.01 5.52 -17.13
C TYR A 21 -12.21 6.76 -17.53
N ILE A 22 -12.70 7.54 -18.50
CA ILE A 22 -12.07 8.81 -18.91
C ILE A 22 -12.06 9.82 -17.76
N VAL A 23 -13.07 9.83 -16.89
CA VAL A 23 -13.13 10.73 -15.73
C VAL A 23 -12.35 10.19 -14.54
N ILE A 24 -12.48 8.89 -14.23
CA ILE A 24 -11.89 8.32 -13.01
C ILE A 24 -10.38 8.12 -13.14
N GLY A 25 -9.88 7.84 -14.35
CA GLY A 25 -8.45 7.67 -14.62
C GLY A 25 -7.63 8.91 -14.22
N PRO A 26 -7.93 10.11 -14.74
CA PRO A 26 -7.26 11.35 -14.34
C PRO A 26 -7.39 11.67 -12.85
N LEU A 27 -8.55 11.42 -12.24
CA LEU A 27 -8.74 11.62 -10.80
C LEU A 27 -7.82 10.70 -9.97
N ALA A 28 -7.70 9.43 -10.36
CA ALA A 28 -6.79 8.49 -9.73
C ALA A 28 -5.33 8.93 -9.90
N ILE A 29 -4.91 9.29 -11.11
CA ILE A 29 -3.56 9.80 -11.39
C ILE A 29 -3.25 11.02 -10.52
N PHE A 30 -4.15 12.01 -10.48
CA PHE A 30 -3.98 13.22 -9.70
C PHE A 30 -3.83 12.92 -8.21
N ALA A 31 -4.67 12.05 -7.67
CA ALA A 31 -4.60 11.64 -6.27
C ALA A 31 -3.30 10.88 -5.94
N SER A 32 -2.87 9.96 -6.80
CA SER A 32 -1.59 9.26 -6.63
C SER A 32 -0.39 10.21 -6.76
N LEU A 33 -0.45 11.22 -7.64
CA LEU A 33 0.59 12.25 -7.76
C LEU A 33 0.69 13.11 -6.49
N ILE A 34 -0.43 13.52 -5.89
CA ILE A 34 -0.41 14.24 -4.60
C ILE A 34 0.31 13.40 -3.54
N ASN A 35 -0.06 12.12 -3.40
CA ASN A 35 0.60 11.22 -2.46
C ASN A 35 2.10 11.11 -2.74
N LEU A 36 2.47 10.90 -4.00
CA LEU A 36 3.84 10.76 -4.43
C LEU A 36 4.66 12.01 -4.11
N SER A 37 4.15 13.20 -4.45
CA SER A 37 4.78 14.49 -4.16
C SER A 37 5.06 14.62 -2.66
N VAL A 38 4.08 14.34 -1.80
CA VAL A 38 4.26 14.42 -0.34
C VAL A 38 5.37 13.46 0.11
N PHE A 39 5.33 12.18 -0.26
CA PHE A 39 6.34 11.22 0.18
C PHE A 39 7.75 11.48 -0.36
N LEU A 40 7.88 12.10 -1.54
CA LEU A 40 9.17 12.41 -2.14
C LEU A 40 9.84 13.67 -1.56
N LEU A 41 9.06 14.62 -1.03
CA LEU A 41 9.58 15.88 -0.47
C LEU A 41 10.38 15.69 0.82
N ASP A 42 10.08 14.64 1.60
CA ASP A 42 10.78 14.37 2.87
C ASP A 42 11.70 13.15 2.78
N LYS A 43 13.00 13.38 3.01
CA LYS A 43 14.04 12.34 2.93
C LYS A 43 13.78 11.16 3.87
N ARG A 44 13.19 11.38 5.05
CA ARG A 44 12.89 10.33 6.03
C ARG A 44 11.68 9.52 5.61
N MET A 45 10.65 10.16 5.05
CA MET A 45 9.49 9.48 4.49
C MET A 45 9.87 8.64 3.28
N ARG A 46 10.69 9.16 2.38
CA ARG A 46 11.12 8.45 1.17
C ARG A 46 11.75 7.09 1.47
N THR A 47 12.63 7.01 2.48
CA THR A 47 13.29 5.76 2.85
C THR A 47 12.37 4.80 3.60
N THR A 48 11.45 5.33 4.40
CA THR A 48 10.51 4.54 5.20
C THR A 48 9.40 3.95 4.33
N TYR A 49 8.85 4.74 3.41
CA TYR A 49 7.64 4.45 2.62
C TYR A 49 7.94 4.11 1.15
N ILE A 50 9.14 3.65 0.82
CA ILE A 50 9.55 3.34 -0.56
C ILE A 50 8.63 2.32 -1.27
N LEU A 51 8.08 1.34 -0.56
CA LEU A 51 7.12 0.39 -1.13
C LEU A 51 5.77 1.04 -1.44
N ASN A 52 5.31 2.00 -0.62
CA ASN A 52 4.10 2.77 -0.91
C ASN A 52 4.33 3.73 -2.08
N ILE A 53 5.53 4.33 -2.19
CA ILE A 53 5.91 5.11 -3.36
C ILE A 53 5.81 4.26 -4.64
N ALA A 54 6.36 3.05 -4.62
CA ALA A 54 6.23 2.11 -5.74
C ALA A 54 4.76 1.75 -6.02
N LEU A 55 3.95 1.57 -4.97
CA LEU A 55 2.51 1.29 -5.10
C LEU A 55 1.79 2.43 -5.83
N TYR A 56 2.07 3.69 -5.49
CA TYR A 56 1.49 4.84 -6.18
C TYR A 56 1.90 4.93 -7.65
N PHE A 57 3.10 4.50 -8.03
CA PHE A 57 3.45 4.37 -9.45
C PHE A 57 2.60 3.29 -10.15
N GLY A 58 2.35 2.16 -9.48
CA GLY A 58 1.42 1.15 -9.98
C GLY A 58 -0.01 1.69 -10.14
N GLU A 59 -0.50 2.47 -9.17
CA GLU A 59 -1.81 3.12 -9.24
C GLU A 59 -1.89 4.17 -10.37
N ILE A 60 -0.81 4.91 -10.65
CA ILE A 60 -0.73 5.80 -11.83
C ILE A 60 -0.84 4.97 -13.11
N GLY A 61 -0.15 3.82 -13.20
CA GLY A 61 -0.27 2.90 -14.33
C GLY A 61 -1.70 2.40 -14.53
N ASN A 62 -2.41 2.11 -13.44
CA ASN A 62 -3.83 1.78 -13.47
C ASN A 62 -4.69 2.96 -13.93
N GLY A 63 -4.41 4.18 -13.48
CA GLY A 63 -5.04 5.40 -13.97
C GLY A 63 -4.90 5.59 -15.49
N ILE A 64 -3.71 5.32 -16.02
CA ILE A 64 -3.43 5.36 -17.47
C ILE A 64 -4.23 4.27 -18.20
N SER A 65 -4.33 3.07 -17.64
CA SER A 65 -5.09 1.97 -18.24
C SER A 65 -6.58 2.32 -18.39
N TYR A 66 -7.19 3.01 -17.42
CA TYR A 66 -8.56 3.52 -17.55
C TYR A 66 -8.70 4.50 -18.71
N ILE A 67 -7.81 5.48 -18.82
CA ILE A 67 -7.87 6.48 -19.91
C ILE A 67 -7.75 5.81 -21.27
N MET A 68 -6.77 4.91 -21.43
CA MET A 68 -6.55 4.19 -22.69
C MET A 68 -7.73 3.28 -23.04
N THR A 69 -8.29 2.58 -22.05
CA THR A 69 -9.45 1.71 -22.24
C THR A 69 -10.69 2.52 -22.61
N GLY A 70 -10.98 3.61 -21.88
CA GLY A 70 -12.15 4.45 -22.13
C GLY A 70 -12.08 5.17 -23.48
N TYR A 71 -10.92 5.73 -23.83
CA TYR A 71 -10.71 6.37 -25.14
C TYR A 71 -10.74 5.35 -26.28
N GLY A 72 -10.03 4.23 -26.14
CA GLY A 72 -9.94 3.20 -27.16
C GLY A 72 -11.28 2.56 -27.49
N ARG A 73 -12.04 2.14 -26.46
CA ARG A 73 -13.39 1.59 -26.63
C ARG A 73 -14.36 2.63 -27.17
N GLY A 74 -14.29 3.88 -26.68
CA GLY A 74 -15.09 4.98 -27.19
C GLY A 74 -14.83 5.25 -28.68
N ALA A 75 -13.57 5.22 -29.12
CA ALA A 75 -13.21 5.41 -30.53
C ALA A 75 -13.78 4.31 -31.43
N LEU A 76 -13.70 3.04 -31.02
CA LEU A 76 -14.31 1.92 -31.74
C LEU A 76 -15.84 2.06 -31.83
N TYR A 77 -16.47 2.54 -30.75
CA TYR A 77 -17.91 2.81 -30.71
C TYR A 77 -18.32 3.90 -31.71
N TYR A 78 -17.63 5.05 -31.72
CA TYR A 78 -17.92 6.13 -32.66
C TYR A 78 -17.66 5.77 -34.12
N GLN A 79 -16.76 4.82 -34.38
CA GLN A 79 -16.50 4.30 -35.72
C GLN A 79 -17.55 3.27 -36.19
N GLY A 80 -18.46 2.85 -35.32
CA GLY A 80 -19.47 1.83 -35.64
C GLY A 80 -18.89 0.42 -35.81
N ILE A 81 -17.65 0.19 -35.37
CA ILE A 81 -16.96 -1.11 -35.48
C ILE A 81 -16.86 -1.85 -34.14
N PHE A 82 -17.48 -1.31 -33.09
CA PHE A 82 -17.39 -1.86 -31.74
C PHE A 82 -18.02 -3.25 -31.59
N GLY A 83 -19.15 -3.49 -32.26
CA GLY A 83 -19.82 -4.80 -32.27
C GLY A 83 -19.28 -5.76 -33.32
N ASN A 84 -18.21 -5.40 -34.05
CA ASN A 84 -17.63 -6.30 -35.04
C ASN A 84 -16.86 -7.41 -34.32
N GLU A 85 -17.02 -8.64 -34.82
CA GLU A 85 -16.22 -9.76 -34.35
C GLU A 85 -14.73 -9.47 -34.56
N THR A 86 -13.94 -9.77 -33.54
CA THR A 86 -12.48 -9.63 -33.55
C THR A 86 -11.84 -10.92 -33.06
N THR A 87 -10.53 -11.07 -33.23
CA THR A 87 -9.80 -12.23 -32.72
C THR A 87 -9.06 -11.89 -31.43
N VAL A 88 -8.81 -12.88 -30.57
CA VAL A 88 -7.97 -12.71 -29.37
C VAL A 88 -6.60 -12.12 -29.74
N HIS A 89 -6.02 -12.56 -30.86
CA HIS A 89 -4.78 -12.03 -31.40
C HIS A 89 -4.87 -10.52 -31.69
N ASP A 90 -5.86 -10.10 -32.48
CA ASP A 90 -6.05 -8.71 -32.83
C ASP A 90 -6.35 -7.87 -31.59
N CYS A 91 -7.16 -8.39 -30.66
CA CYS A 91 -7.45 -7.75 -29.39
C CYS A 91 -6.17 -7.39 -28.61
N PHE A 92 -5.18 -8.27 -28.57
CA PHE A 92 -3.96 -8.05 -27.80
C PHE A 92 -2.94 -7.16 -28.54
N PHE A 93 -2.76 -7.36 -29.85
CA PHE A 93 -1.67 -6.73 -30.61
C PHE A 93 -2.07 -5.43 -31.33
N ASN A 94 -3.33 -5.28 -31.72
CA ASN A 94 -3.80 -4.10 -32.46
C ASN A 94 -4.37 -3.01 -31.54
N HIS A 95 -4.73 -3.36 -30.30
CA HIS A 95 -5.22 -2.41 -29.31
C HIS A 95 -4.19 -2.13 -28.23
N ASN A 96 -4.15 -0.88 -27.77
CA ASN A 96 -3.07 -0.40 -26.90
C ASN A 96 -3.40 -0.49 -25.39
N TRP A 97 -4.66 -0.77 -25.02
CA TRP A 97 -5.10 -0.84 -23.62
C TRP A 97 -4.90 -2.19 -22.89
N PRO A 98 -4.83 -3.38 -23.54
CA PRO A 98 -4.68 -4.64 -22.81
C PRO A 98 -3.41 -4.72 -21.96
N ILE A 99 -2.26 -4.26 -22.48
CA ILE A 99 -0.99 -4.28 -21.75
C ILE A 99 -1.04 -3.36 -20.52
N PRO A 100 -1.45 -2.08 -20.63
CA PRO A 100 -1.70 -1.22 -19.48
C PRO A 100 -2.70 -1.79 -18.47
N LEU A 101 -3.77 -2.46 -18.92
CA LEU A 101 -4.75 -3.10 -18.03
C LEU A 101 -4.10 -4.18 -17.18
N ILE A 102 -3.31 -5.07 -17.79
CA ILE A 102 -2.56 -6.12 -17.08
C ILE A 102 -1.57 -5.50 -16.09
N MET A 103 -0.78 -4.51 -16.52
CA MET A 103 0.19 -3.84 -15.66
C MET A 103 -0.45 -3.09 -14.50
N GLY A 104 -1.55 -2.39 -14.77
CA GLY A 104 -2.28 -1.57 -13.80
C GLY A 104 -2.92 -2.39 -12.69
N THR A 105 -3.24 -3.65 -12.93
CA THR A 105 -3.82 -4.54 -11.91
C THR A 105 -2.77 -5.40 -11.20
N GLU A 106 -1.78 -5.91 -11.91
CA GLU A 106 -0.76 -6.82 -11.37
C GLU A 106 0.29 -6.12 -10.50
N ILE A 107 0.82 -4.97 -10.93
CA ILE A 107 1.87 -4.26 -10.17
C ILE A 107 1.36 -3.88 -8.77
N PRO A 108 0.20 -3.22 -8.60
CA PRO A 108 -0.32 -2.91 -7.27
C PRO A 108 -0.58 -4.16 -6.43
N ALA A 109 -1.14 -5.23 -7.03
CA ALA A 109 -1.41 -6.47 -6.32
C ALA A 109 -0.11 -7.11 -5.76
N MET A 110 0.93 -7.23 -6.58
CA MET A 110 2.22 -7.77 -6.15
C MET A 110 2.89 -6.90 -5.08
N LEU A 111 2.84 -5.57 -5.21
CA LEU A 111 3.38 -4.65 -4.20
C LEU A 111 2.61 -4.75 -2.87
N VAL A 112 1.29 -4.90 -2.93
CA VAL A 112 0.46 -5.13 -1.74
C VAL A 112 0.87 -6.42 -1.03
N VAL A 113 1.24 -7.50 -1.74
CA VAL A 113 1.80 -8.72 -1.12
C VAL A 113 3.11 -8.42 -0.39
N VAL A 114 4.04 -7.69 -1.02
CA VAL A 114 5.32 -7.32 -0.40
C VAL A 114 5.10 -6.46 0.86
N ILE A 115 4.20 -5.48 0.79
CA ILE A 115 3.81 -4.63 1.94
C ILE A 115 3.18 -5.48 3.05
N SER A 116 2.39 -6.49 2.71
CA SER A 116 1.80 -7.43 3.66
C SER A 116 2.85 -8.26 4.37
N PHE A 117 3.86 -8.72 3.65
CA PHE A 117 5.00 -9.44 4.22
C PHE A 117 5.83 -8.53 5.13
N GLU A 118 6.12 -7.30 4.73
CA GLU A 118 6.76 -6.29 5.58
C GLU A 118 6.00 -6.11 6.90
N ARG A 119 4.68 -5.94 6.83
CA ARG A 119 3.81 -5.75 8.00
C ARG A 119 3.87 -6.94 8.95
N ILE A 120 3.77 -8.17 8.45
CA ILE A 120 3.83 -9.39 9.27
C ILE A 120 5.18 -9.49 9.97
N LEU A 121 6.29 -9.29 9.25
CA LEU A 121 7.64 -9.37 9.82
C LEU A 121 7.89 -8.32 10.90
N ALA A 122 7.44 -7.08 10.68
CA ALA A 122 7.59 -5.99 11.64
C ALA A 122 6.92 -6.32 12.99
N VAL A 123 5.76 -6.99 12.95
CA VAL A 123 4.98 -7.29 14.15
C VAL A 123 5.41 -8.60 14.84
N THR A 124 5.70 -9.64 14.04
CA THR A 124 6.03 -10.98 14.54
C THR A 124 7.49 -11.11 14.97
N LYS A 125 8.43 -10.48 14.24
CA LYS A 125 9.88 -10.62 14.48
C LYS A 125 10.61 -9.26 14.41
N PRO A 126 10.35 -8.32 15.34
CA PRO A 126 10.88 -6.94 15.27
C PRO A 126 12.42 -6.87 15.30
N ALA A 127 13.09 -7.75 16.05
CA ALA A 127 14.55 -7.79 16.09
C ALA A 127 15.17 -8.21 14.73
N TRP A 128 14.58 -9.21 14.07
CA TRP A 128 15.00 -9.64 12.74
C TRP A 128 14.69 -8.58 11.69
N PHE A 129 13.49 -7.98 11.78
CA PHE A 129 13.04 -6.91 10.90
C PHE A 129 14.03 -5.73 10.90
N ASN A 130 14.39 -5.21 12.08
CA ASN A 130 15.33 -4.09 12.18
C ASN A 130 16.73 -4.40 11.63
N ARG A 131 17.16 -5.66 11.68
CA ARG A 131 18.49 -6.07 11.19
C ARG A 131 18.52 -6.26 9.67
N ASN A 132 17.49 -6.89 9.11
CA ASN A 132 17.50 -7.39 7.73
C ASN A 132 16.62 -6.58 6.77
N TRP A 133 15.61 -5.87 7.27
CA TRP A 133 14.66 -5.12 6.44
C TRP A 133 15.16 -3.70 6.13
N LYS A 134 16.29 -3.63 5.43
CA LYS A 134 16.92 -2.38 4.98
C LYS A 134 16.31 -1.90 3.65
N ILE A 135 16.65 -0.67 3.26
CA ILE A 135 16.22 -0.10 1.97
C ILE A 135 16.64 -0.95 0.77
N SER A 136 17.81 -1.58 0.81
CA SER A 136 18.30 -2.49 -0.23
C SER A 136 17.36 -3.69 -0.42
N THR A 137 16.88 -4.28 0.67
CA THR A 137 15.91 -5.38 0.64
C THR A 137 14.59 -4.94 0.02
N LYS A 138 14.11 -3.74 0.36
CA LYS A 138 12.89 -3.18 -0.24
C LYS A 138 13.04 -2.95 -1.75
N LEU A 139 14.17 -2.36 -2.17
CA LEU A 139 14.49 -2.16 -3.58
C LEU A 139 14.61 -3.47 -4.36
N PHE A 140 15.19 -4.51 -3.75
CA PHE A 140 15.24 -5.85 -4.33
C PHE A 140 13.83 -6.40 -4.60
N PHE A 141 12.89 -6.26 -3.65
CA PHE A 141 11.50 -6.69 -3.89
C PHE A 141 10.80 -5.86 -4.97
N ILE A 142 11.02 -4.54 -5.03
CA ILE A 142 10.48 -3.70 -6.12
C ILE A 142 11.01 -4.18 -7.48
N PHE A 143 12.32 -4.44 -7.58
CA PHE A 143 12.93 -4.98 -8.79
C PHE A 143 12.34 -6.35 -9.15
N LEU A 144 12.15 -7.24 -8.18
CA LEU A 144 11.52 -8.53 -8.39
C LEU A 144 10.09 -8.40 -8.94
N VAL A 145 9.29 -7.45 -8.42
CA VAL A 145 7.95 -7.16 -8.96
C VAL A 145 8.02 -6.72 -10.42
N ILE A 146 8.97 -5.86 -10.80
CA ILE A 146 9.15 -5.44 -12.19
C ILE A 146 9.50 -6.63 -13.10
N VAL A 147 10.42 -7.49 -12.65
CA VAL A 147 10.80 -8.71 -13.40
C VAL A 147 9.59 -9.64 -13.59
N LEU A 148 8.82 -9.88 -12.52
CA LEU A 148 7.61 -10.69 -12.59
C LEU A 148 6.55 -10.08 -13.51
N GLN A 149 6.41 -8.76 -13.52
CA GLN A 149 5.50 -8.06 -14.43
C GLN A 149 5.90 -8.26 -15.90
N VAL A 150 7.19 -8.10 -16.23
CA VAL A 150 7.68 -8.32 -17.58
C VAL A 150 7.45 -9.76 -18.02
N LEU A 151 7.72 -10.73 -17.14
CA LEU A 151 7.43 -12.14 -17.41
C LEU A 151 5.94 -12.39 -17.64
N SER A 152 5.06 -11.78 -16.84
CA SER A 152 3.61 -11.89 -17.02
C SER A 152 3.16 -11.38 -18.39
N ILE A 153 3.67 -10.22 -18.82
CA ILE A 153 3.35 -9.64 -20.15
C ILE A 153 3.86 -10.54 -21.28
N ILE A 154 5.05 -11.14 -21.15
CA ILE A 154 5.59 -12.09 -22.14
C ILE A 154 4.69 -13.31 -22.25
N VAL A 155 4.26 -13.88 -21.10
CA VAL A 155 3.34 -15.03 -21.09
C VAL A 155 1.97 -14.64 -21.67
N ALA A 156 1.45 -13.46 -21.36
CA ALA A 156 0.20 -12.93 -21.93
C ALA A 156 0.30 -12.84 -23.47
N SER A 157 1.38 -12.23 -23.96
CA SER A 157 1.67 -12.06 -25.39
C SER A 157 1.79 -13.39 -26.10
N TYR A 158 2.50 -14.35 -25.50
CA TYR A 158 2.63 -15.70 -26.03
C TYR A 158 1.27 -16.43 -26.06
N SER A 159 0.42 -16.21 -25.06
CA SER A 159 -0.92 -16.81 -24.99
C SER A 159 -1.91 -16.26 -26.02
N ALA A 160 -1.69 -15.03 -26.50
CA ALA A 160 -2.49 -14.38 -27.53
C ALA A 160 -1.93 -14.62 -28.96
N LYS A 161 -0.65 -14.98 -29.08
CA LYS A 161 -0.01 -15.24 -30.38
C LYS A 161 -0.67 -16.45 -31.05
N ASN A 162 -1.14 -16.27 -32.29
CA ASN A 162 -1.84 -17.28 -33.09
C ASN A 162 -3.15 -17.80 -32.45
N ASN A 163 -3.75 -17.06 -31.53
CA ASN A 163 -5.06 -17.39 -30.97
C ASN A 163 -6.16 -16.68 -31.77
N TYR A 164 -6.74 -17.38 -32.73
CA TYR A 164 -7.80 -16.86 -33.61
C TYR A 164 -9.22 -17.15 -33.09
N ARG A 165 -9.37 -17.40 -31.79
CA ARG A 165 -10.69 -17.47 -31.17
C ARG A 165 -11.39 -16.14 -31.39
N THR A 166 -12.62 -16.19 -31.89
CA THR A 166 -13.44 -15.01 -32.10
C THR A 166 -14.00 -14.49 -30.77
N VAL A 167 -14.12 -13.17 -30.69
CA VAL A 167 -14.69 -12.39 -29.60
C VAL A 167 -15.77 -11.51 -30.22
N ASN A 168 -16.95 -11.49 -29.61
CA ASN A 168 -18.13 -10.86 -30.18
C ASN A 168 -18.13 -9.32 -30.08
N SER A 169 -17.18 -8.73 -29.36
CA SER A 169 -17.10 -7.28 -29.19
C SER A 169 -15.66 -6.76 -29.15
N GLY A 170 -15.52 -5.48 -29.46
CA GLY A 170 -14.30 -4.69 -29.37
C GLY A 170 -13.93 -4.28 -27.94
N HIS A 171 -14.50 -4.89 -26.89
CA HIS A 171 -14.12 -4.61 -25.50
C HIS A 171 -12.63 -4.89 -25.28
N CYS A 172 -12.12 -5.99 -25.86
CA CYS A 172 -10.76 -6.48 -25.68
C CYS A 172 -10.29 -6.35 -24.22
N ALA A 173 -11.11 -6.86 -23.30
CA ALA A 173 -10.72 -6.98 -21.89
C ALA A 173 -9.64 -8.06 -21.74
N ILE A 174 -9.00 -8.17 -20.57
CA ILE A 174 -7.93 -9.16 -20.32
C ILE A 174 -8.39 -10.59 -20.68
N ILE A 175 -9.66 -10.93 -20.37
CA ILE A 175 -10.30 -12.22 -20.70
C ILE A 175 -10.34 -12.48 -22.21
N ASP A 176 -10.61 -11.44 -22.99
CA ASP A 176 -10.82 -11.52 -24.43
C ASP A 176 -9.55 -11.27 -25.23
N SER A 177 -8.53 -10.66 -24.61
CA SER A 177 -7.23 -10.41 -25.23
C SER A 177 -6.19 -11.48 -24.89
N THR A 178 -6.52 -12.51 -24.10
CA THR A 178 -5.56 -13.56 -23.73
C THR A 178 -6.19 -14.95 -23.72
N SER A 179 -5.39 -15.99 -23.45
CA SER A 179 -5.94 -17.33 -23.25
C SER A 179 -6.72 -17.42 -21.94
N LYS A 180 -7.74 -18.30 -21.90
CA LYS A 180 -8.53 -18.58 -20.68
C LYS A 180 -7.65 -18.99 -19.50
N ALA A 181 -6.58 -19.75 -19.76
CA ALA A 181 -5.62 -20.18 -18.75
C ALA A 181 -4.84 -19.00 -18.14
N TYR A 182 -4.32 -18.10 -18.97
CA TYR A 182 -3.60 -16.91 -18.50
C TYR A 182 -4.53 -16.01 -17.66
N SER A 183 -5.71 -15.68 -18.19
CA SER A 183 -6.69 -14.86 -17.47
C SER A 183 -7.08 -15.45 -16.12
N THR A 184 -7.27 -16.78 -16.05
CA THR A 184 -7.58 -17.46 -14.78
C THR A 184 -6.44 -17.28 -13.76
N ILE A 185 -5.19 -17.49 -14.17
CA ILE A 185 -4.02 -17.32 -13.29
C ILE A 185 -3.88 -15.87 -12.85
N HIS A 186 -4.02 -14.92 -13.77
CA HIS A 186 -3.95 -13.48 -13.52
C HIS A 186 -4.96 -13.04 -12.45
N PHE A 187 -6.25 -13.32 -12.65
CA PHE A 187 -7.27 -12.91 -11.69
C PHE A 187 -7.19 -13.67 -10.36
N THR A 188 -6.75 -14.93 -10.38
CA THR A 188 -6.49 -15.70 -9.16
C THR A 188 -5.34 -15.09 -8.36
N LEU A 189 -4.25 -14.70 -9.03
CA LEU A 189 -3.11 -14.03 -8.40
C LEU A 189 -3.53 -12.72 -7.72
N ILE A 190 -4.32 -11.90 -8.42
CA ILE A 190 -4.86 -10.65 -7.88
C ILE A 190 -5.74 -10.92 -6.66
N ALA A 191 -6.68 -11.87 -6.75
CA ALA A 191 -7.56 -12.21 -5.64
C ALA A 191 -6.76 -12.71 -4.41
N LEU A 192 -5.80 -13.61 -4.61
CA LEU A 192 -4.93 -14.13 -3.55
C LEU A 192 -4.08 -13.03 -2.91
N ALA A 193 -3.57 -12.08 -3.70
CA ALA A 193 -2.81 -10.95 -3.19
C ALA A 193 -3.60 -10.12 -2.17
N TYR A 194 -4.88 -9.85 -2.46
CA TYR A 194 -5.75 -9.12 -1.55
C TYR A 194 -6.19 -9.94 -0.33
N VAL A 195 -6.41 -11.26 -0.49
CA VAL A 195 -6.64 -12.16 0.65
C VAL A 195 -5.43 -12.17 1.60
N ILE A 196 -4.21 -12.27 1.06
CA ILE A 196 -2.97 -12.20 1.86
C ILE A 196 -2.88 -10.84 2.57
N SER A 197 -3.24 -9.75 1.89
CA SER A 197 -3.29 -8.42 2.50
C SER A 197 -4.26 -8.33 3.67
N PHE A 198 -5.47 -8.86 3.49
CA PHE A 198 -6.48 -8.90 4.55
C PHE A 198 -6.00 -9.73 5.74
N VAL A 199 -5.49 -10.95 5.50
CA VAL A 199 -4.96 -11.82 6.57
C VAL A 199 -3.81 -11.14 7.31
N SER A 200 -2.93 -10.43 6.60
CA SER A 200 -1.84 -9.67 7.22
C SER A 200 -2.35 -8.59 8.18
N LEU A 201 -3.42 -7.88 7.82
CA LEU A 201 -4.05 -6.87 8.67
C LEU A 201 -4.66 -7.49 9.93
N VAL A 202 -5.33 -8.64 9.78
CA VAL A 202 -5.89 -9.40 10.92
C VAL A 202 -4.79 -9.84 11.87
N ILE A 203 -3.67 -10.39 11.36
CA ILE A 203 -2.51 -10.77 12.18
C ILE A 203 -1.96 -9.57 12.95
N VAL A 204 -1.76 -8.43 12.27
CA VAL A 204 -1.28 -7.20 12.90
C VAL A 204 -2.24 -6.74 13.99
N TYR A 205 -3.55 -6.71 13.70
CA TYR A 205 -4.58 -6.35 14.67
C TYR A 205 -4.56 -7.23 15.92
N LEU A 206 -4.52 -8.56 15.73
CA LEU A 206 -4.49 -9.53 16.83
C LEU A 206 -3.22 -9.38 17.66
N ALA A 207 -2.05 -9.26 17.02
CA ALA A 207 -0.78 -9.12 17.69
C ALA A 207 -0.62 -7.78 18.42
N THR A 208 -1.21 -6.69 17.92
CA THR A 208 -1.25 -5.42 18.64
C THR A 208 -2.21 -5.48 19.83
N ARG A 209 -3.35 -6.17 19.68
CA ARG A 209 -4.33 -6.35 20.78
C ARG A 209 -3.73 -7.16 21.94
N THR A 210 -2.98 -8.21 21.67
CA THR A 210 -2.38 -9.06 22.72
C THR A 210 -1.26 -8.36 23.48
N LYS A 211 -0.42 -7.56 22.80
CA LYS A 211 0.67 -6.80 23.44
C LYS A 211 0.19 -5.67 24.36
N HIS A 212 -1.01 -5.12 24.12
CA HIS A 212 -1.60 -4.04 24.92
C HIS A 212 -2.49 -4.54 26.08
N SER A 213 -2.24 -5.74 26.61
CA SER A 213 -2.97 -6.26 27.77
C SER A 213 -2.84 -5.31 28.99
N PRO A 214 -3.91 -5.07 29.77
CA PRO A 214 -4.12 -3.87 30.59
C PRO A 214 -3.42 -3.92 31.96
N LYS A 215 -2.11 -4.21 31.99
CA LYS A 215 -1.37 -4.26 33.26
C LYS A 215 -0.84 -2.92 33.77
N GLU A 216 -1.10 -1.81 33.08
CA GLU A 216 -0.70 -0.48 33.58
C GLU A 216 -1.85 0.52 33.50
N SER A 217 -2.68 0.45 34.54
CA SER A 217 -3.74 1.39 34.89
C SER A 217 -3.14 2.76 35.25
N ARG A 218 -2.88 3.60 34.25
CA ARG A 218 -2.87 5.06 34.47
C ARG A 218 -3.89 5.73 33.54
N PRO A 219 -4.95 6.35 34.10
CA PRO A 219 -5.93 7.08 33.32
C PRO A 219 -5.29 8.35 32.78
N ARG A 220 -4.87 8.34 31.51
CA ARG A 220 -4.38 9.54 30.84
C ARG A 220 -5.56 10.17 30.10
N ASN A 221 -6.14 11.19 30.73
CA ASN A 221 -7.22 12.01 30.19
C ASN A 221 -6.78 12.74 28.90
N SER A 222 -7.77 12.96 28.03
CA SER A 222 -7.85 13.87 26.88
C SER A 222 -7.20 13.43 25.54
N GLY A 223 -8.07 13.30 24.52
CA GLY A 223 -7.75 13.01 23.13
C GLY A 223 -8.30 11.66 22.67
N LEU A 224 -8.92 11.62 21.48
CA LEU A 224 -9.30 10.37 20.79
C LEU A 224 -8.16 9.37 20.97
N THR A 225 -8.41 8.29 21.71
CA THR A 225 -7.32 7.44 22.22
C THR A 225 -6.54 6.90 21.01
N LYS A 226 -5.20 6.89 21.04
CA LYS A 226 -4.35 6.36 19.95
C LYS A 226 -4.83 5.00 19.41
N ARG A 227 -5.50 4.24 20.28
CA ARG A 227 -6.24 3.01 19.98
C ARG A 227 -7.41 3.18 19.00
N GLN A 228 -8.26 4.20 19.16
CA GLN A 228 -9.36 4.52 18.25
C GLN A 228 -8.85 4.94 16.86
N GLN A 229 -7.77 5.73 16.79
CA GLN A 229 -7.14 6.10 15.52
C GLN A 229 -6.57 4.89 14.78
N LEU A 230 -5.89 3.99 15.50
CA LEU A 230 -5.40 2.74 14.93
C LEU A 230 -6.55 1.85 14.45
N LEU A 231 -7.63 1.73 15.24
CA LEU A 231 -8.79 0.92 14.88
C LEU A 231 -9.50 1.47 13.64
N LEU A 232 -9.67 2.79 13.54
CA LEU A 232 -10.20 3.44 12.35
C LEU A 232 -9.33 3.18 11.12
N MET A 233 -8.00 3.32 11.24
CA MET A 233 -7.07 3.03 10.16
C MET A 233 -7.18 1.57 9.69
N ILE A 234 -7.25 0.62 10.62
CA ILE A 234 -7.42 -0.81 10.30
C ILE A 234 -8.76 -1.04 9.61
N PHE A 235 -9.86 -0.46 10.13
CA PHE A 235 -11.18 -0.60 9.55
C PHE A 235 -11.22 -0.10 8.11
N PHE A 236 -10.75 1.13 7.87
CA PHE A 236 -10.70 1.69 6.51
C PHE A 236 -9.81 0.86 5.59
N THR A 237 -8.63 0.42 6.07
CA THR A 237 -7.74 -0.41 5.25
C THR A 237 -8.38 -1.76 4.92
N ALA A 238 -9.13 -2.36 5.85
CA ALA A 238 -9.85 -3.61 5.62
C ALA A 238 -10.99 -3.41 4.59
N SER A 239 -11.78 -2.34 4.72
CA SER A 239 -12.83 -2.00 3.75
C SER A 239 -12.26 -1.74 2.35
N SER A 240 -11.14 -1.02 2.27
CA SER A 240 -10.36 -0.83 1.04
C SER A 240 -9.96 -2.15 0.39
N VAL A 241 -9.43 -3.10 1.17
CA VAL A 241 -9.04 -4.42 0.64
C VAL A 241 -10.25 -5.18 0.07
N VAL A 242 -11.40 -5.11 0.73
CA VAL A 242 -12.64 -5.73 0.23
C VAL A 242 -13.05 -5.10 -1.10
N LEU A 243 -13.09 -3.76 -1.18
CA LEU A 243 -13.44 -3.03 -2.39
C LEU A 243 -12.55 -3.40 -3.58
N ILE A 244 -11.24 -3.57 -3.36
CA ILE A 244 -10.30 -3.91 -4.43
C ILE A 244 -10.36 -5.40 -4.81
N SER A 245 -10.78 -6.28 -3.90
CA SER A 245 -10.96 -7.71 -4.21
C SER A 245 -12.19 -7.99 -5.10
N ALA A 246 -13.19 -7.09 -5.08
CA ALA A 246 -14.44 -7.25 -5.82
C ALA A 246 -14.25 -7.38 -7.36
N PRO A 247 -13.42 -6.55 -8.04
CA PRO A 247 -13.09 -6.75 -9.46
C PRO A 247 -12.56 -8.15 -9.78
N GLY A 248 -11.65 -8.68 -8.96
CA GLY A 248 -11.07 -10.00 -9.17
C GLY A 248 -12.12 -11.11 -9.05
N ALA A 249 -12.98 -11.04 -8.03
CA ALA A 249 -14.07 -12.00 -7.85
C ALA A 249 -15.11 -11.91 -8.97
N LEU A 250 -15.49 -10.70 -9.38
CA LEU A 250 -16.43 -10.47 -10.48
C LEU A 250 -15.89 -11.10 -11.78
N MET A 251 -14.65 -10.80 -12.13
CA MET A 251 -14.05 -11.26 -13.38
C MET A 251 -13.82 -12.76 -13.41
N MET A 252 -13.48 -13.37 -12.29
CA MET A 252 -13.42 -14.84 -12.19
C MET A 252 -14.81 -15.45 -12.42
N GLY A 253 -15.86 -14.85 -11.85
CA GLY A 253 -17.22 -15.34 -12.04
C GLY A 253 -17.71 -15.23 -13.49
N VAL A 254 -17.41 -14.12 -14.17
CA VAL A 254 -17.68 -13.96 -15.61
C VAL A 254 -16.86 -14.96 -16.43
N LEU A 255 -15.56 -15.08 -16.17
CA LEU A 255 -14.66 -16.01 -16.88
C LEU A 255 -15.09 -17.48 -16.79
N TRP A 256 -15.68 -17.85 -15.65
CA TRP A 256 -16.14 -19.21 -15.35
C TRP A 256 -17.62 -19.40 -15.65
N GLU A 257 -18.26 -18.41 -16.29
CA GLU A 257 -19.66 -18.45 -16.70
C GLU A 257 -20.61 -18.70 -15.53
N LEU A 258 -20.23 -18.26 -14.32
CA LEU A 258 -21.07 -18.38 -13.12
C LEU A 258 -22.23 -17.38 -13.13
N PHE A 259 -22.03 -16.22 -13.77
CA PHE A 259 -23.05 -15.20 -13.98
C PHE A 259 -22.66 -14.30 -15.17
N ALA A 260 -23.64 -13.66 -15.77
CA ALA A 260 -23.42 -12.58 -16.72
C ALA A 260 -23.45 -11.23 -15.97
N ALA A 261 -22.52 -10.34 -16.31
CA ALA A 261 -22.43 -9.00 -15.72
C ALA A 261 -22.70 -7.95 -16.80
N SER A 262 -23.46 -6.91 -16.47
CA SER A 262 -23.63 -5.75 -17.35
C SER A 262 -22.36 -4.89 -17.39
N ASP A 263 -22.17 -4.16 -18.49
CA ASP A 263 -21.05 -3.24 -18.66
C ASP A 263 -21.01 -2.18 -17.56
N ILE A 264 -22.18 -1.73 -17.09
CA ILE A 264 -22.31 -0.81 -15.96
C ILE A 264 -21.74 -1.43 -14.68
N ALA A 265 -22.13 -2.67 -14.35
CA ALA A 265 -21.66 -3.34 -13.15
C ALA A 265 -20.15 -3.57 -13.19
N VAL A 266 -19.62 -4.03 -14.33
CA VAL A 266 -18.19 -4.20 -14.54
C VAL A 266 -17.46 -2.87 -14.40
N GLY A 267 -17.95 -1.81 -15.04
CA GLY A 267 -17.37 -0.46 -14.96
C GLY A 267 -17.30 0.08 -13.54
N ILE A 268 -18.40 -0.02 -12.78
CA ILE A 268 -18.47 0.45 -11.38
C ILE A 268 -17.54 -0.37 -10.49
N ILE A 269 -17.57 -1.69 -10.62
CA ILE A 269 -16.76 -2.57 -9.78
C ILE A 269 -15.28 -2.36 -10.09
N TYR A 270 -14.87 -2.32 -11.35
CA TYR A 270 -13.47 -2.02 -11.70
C TYR A 270 -13.04 -0.66 -11.17
N SER A 271 -13.91 0.35 -11.25
CA SER A 271 -13.64 1.69 -10.73
C SER A 271 -13.38 1.74 -9.22
N SER A 272 -13.73 0.68 -8.46
CA SER A 272 -13.45 0.59 -7.03
C SER A 272 -11.97 0.75 -6.70
N THR A 273 -11.07 0.34 -7.60
CA THR A 273 -9.62 0.46 -7.39
C THR A 273 -9.16 1.92 -7.46
N ALA A 274 -9.73 2.71 -8.38
CA ALA A 274 -9.50 4.15 -8.46
C ALA A 274 -10.12 4.90 -7.27
N PHE A 275 -11.34 4.51 -6.86
CA PHE A 275 -11.96 5.05 -5.64
C PHE A 275 -11.11 4.76 -4.40
N ASN A 276 -10.47 3.59 -4.33
CA ASN A 276 -9.58 3.26 -3.24
C ASN A 276 -8.38 4.23 -3.13
N THR A 277 -7.79 4.65 -4.25
CA THR A 277 -6.75 5.68 -4.26
C THR A 277 -7.28 7.00 -3.68
N LEU A 278 -8.47 7.45 -4.10
CA LEU A 278 -9.09 8.68 -3.57
C LEU A 278 -9.34 8.61 -2.06
N VAL A 279 -9.87 7.48 -1.60
CA VAL A 279 -10.11 7.22 -0.18
C VAL A 279 -8.79 7.23 0.60
N THR A 280 -7.76 6.57 0.08
CA THR A 280 -6.43 6.51 0.71
C THR A 280 -5.78 7.89 0.81
N THR A 281 -5.89 8.72 -0.24
CA THR A 281 -5.44 10.12 -0.22
C THR A 281 -6.19 10.92 0.84
N THR A 282 -7.52 10.78 0.88
CA THR A 282 -8.36 11.45 1.87
C THR A 282 -7.97 11.06 3.30
N ILE A 283 -7.75 9.76 3.54
CA ILE A 283 -7.29 9.24 4.83
C ILE A 283 -5.92 9.80 5.20
N ASN A 284 -4.97 9.83 4.26
CA ASN A 284 -3.65 10.40 4.48
C ASN A 284 -3.74 11.90 4.86
N ILE A 285 -4.59 12.67 4.19
CA ILE A 285 -4.81 14.09 4.50
C ILE A 285 -5.50 14.25 5.86
N CYS A 286 -6.56 13.49 6.15
CA CYS A 286 -7.38 13.69 7.34
C CYS A 286 -6.74 13.13 8.62
N LEU A 287 -6.10 11.97 8.55
CA LEU A 287 -5.66 11.23 9.75
C LEU A 287 -4.16 11.33 10.03
N ARG A 288 -3.33 11.69 9.04
CA ARG A 288 -1.87 11.61 9.18
C ARG A 288 -1.23 12.99 9.35
N GLU A 289 -0.84 13.30 10.59
CA GLU A 289 -0.24 14.58 10.95
C GLU A 289 1.01 14.93 10.13
N ASP A 290 1.93 13.98 9.97
CA ASP A 290 3.17 14.25 9.23
C ASP A 290 2.91 14.58 7.76
N TYR A 291 1.88 13.95 7.17
CA TYR A 291 1.44 14.19 5.80
C TYR A 291 0.85 15.61 5.68
N ARG A 292 -0.02 16.02 6.62
CA ARG A 292 -0.55 17.39 6.69
C ARG A 292 0.55 18.44 6.85
N ARG A 293 1.54 18.18 7.71
CA ARG A 293 2.68 19.09 7.90
C ARG A 293 3.47 19.29 6.62
N GLN A 294 3.63 18.24 5.81
CA GLN A 294 4.32 18.34 4.52
C GLN A 294 3.48 19.07 3.47
N ILE A 295 2.18 18.82 3.41
CA ILE A 295 1.27 19.58 2.53
C ILE A 295 1.29 21.07 2.89
N SER A 296 1.23 21.41 4.19
CA SER A 296 1.31 22.80 4.65
C SER A 296 2.63 23.46 4.24
N LYS A 297 3.76 22.74 4.35
CA LYS A 297 5.06 23.21 3.86
C LYS A 297 5.06 23.43 2.35
N PHE A 298 4.48 22.50 1.58
CA PHE A 298 4.44 22.57 0.13
C PHE A 298 3.59 23.74 -0.38
N LEU A 299 2.40 23.92 0.18
CA LEU A 299 1.48 24.99 -0.22
C LEU A 299 1.92 26.38 0.24
N HIS A 300 3.00 26.50 1.02
CA HIS A 300 3.42 27.73 1.70
C HIS A 300 2.30 28.39 2.53
N CYS A 301 1.18 27.70 2.70
CA CYS A 301 0.15 28.07 3.63
C CYS A 301 0.70 27.73 5.00
N ASN A 302 0.98 28.76 5.79
CA ASN A 302 0.90 28.65 7.24
C ASN A 302 -0.54 28.21 7.53
N PHE A 303 -0.79 26.90 7.55
CA PHE A 303 -1.93 26.34 8.23
C PHE A 303 -1.69 26.69 9.68
N SER A 304 -2.09 27.90 10.05
CA SER A 304 -2.22 28.33 11.43
C SER A 304 -2.93 27.18 12.09
N GLU A 305 -2.27 26.53 13.04
CA GLU A 305 -2.83 25.43 13.81
C GLU A 305 -4.12 25.96 14.45
N ARG A 306 -5.24 25.88 13.72
CA ARG A 306 -6.55 25.84 14.34
C ARG A 306 -6.51 24.52 15.08
N LYS A 307 -6.06 24.60 16.33
CA LYS A 307 -6.50 23.70 17.37
C LYS A 307 -8.00 23.64 17.17
N ILE A 308 -8.47 22.53 16.60
CA ILE A 308 -9.80 22.07 16.88
C ILE A 308 -9.74 21.81 18.38
N SER A 309 -10.15 22.83 19.16
CA SER A 309 -10.15 22.81 20.61
C SER A 309 -10.94 21.58 21.04
N GLY A 310 -10.21 20.51 21.38
CA GLY A 310 -10.75 19.17 21.58
C GLY A 310 -9.80 18.02 21.23
N ILE A 311 -8.78 18.21 20.38
CA ILE A 311 -7.87 17.12 19.98
C ILE A 311 -6.40 17.56 20.03
N THR A 312 -5.73 17.21 21.14
CA THR A 312 -4.28 17.33 21.27
C THR A 312 -3.63 16.15 20.55
N PHE A 313 -3.07 16.42 19.38
CA PHE A 313 -2.36 15.46 18.54
C PHE A 313 -0.91 15.29 19.05
N VAL A 314 -0.59 14.08 19.51
CA VAL A 314 0.77 13.66 19.85
C VAL A 314 1.19 12.60 18.84
N THR A 315 1.94 13.05 17.84
CA THR A 315 2.70 12.29 16.84
C THR A 315 3.03 10.86 17.28
N SER A 316 2.45 9.88 16.57
CA SER A 316 2.95 8.50 16.58
C SER A 316 4.15 8.43 15.65
N HIS A 317 5.34 8.32 16.25
CA HIS A 317 6.55 7.94 15.54
C HIS A 317 6.27 6.68 14.71
N ALA A 318 6.74 6.67 13.46
CA ALA A 318 7.26 5.45 12.87
C ALA A 318 8.13 4.79 13.94
N VAL A 319 7.85 3.54 14.31
CA VAL A 319 8.65 2.79 15.28
C VAL A 319 10.08 2.66 14.72
N SER A 320 10.88 3.67 14.99
CA SER A 320 12.32 3.62 15.00
C SER A 320 12.67 3.35 16.44
N ILE A 321 13.21 2.15 16.71
CA ILE A 321 13.74 1.74 18.02
C ILE A 321 15.06 2.48 18.28
N LYS A 322 15.04 3.81 18.19
CA LYS A 322 16.16 4.70 18.54
C LYS A 322 15.81 5.68 19.65
N GLU A 323 14.57 5.70 20.13
CA GLU A 323 14.14 6.56 21.24
C GLU A 323 13.82 5.76 22.52
N LEU A 324 14.66 4.77 22.84
CA LEU A 324 15.01 4.52 24.24
C LEU A 324 16.11 5.53 24.56
N GLY A 325 15.71 6.65 25.17
CA GLY A 325 16.58 7.79 25.43
C GLY A 325 17.84 7.41 26.20
N PHE A 326 18.98 7.46 25.51
CA PHE A 326 20.28 7.74 26.11
C PHE A 326 20.88 8.92 25.37
N SER A 327 20.75 10.11 25.97
CA SER A 327 21.54 11.28 25.57
C SER A 327 22.91 11.16 26.25
N MET A 328 23.88 10.56 25.58
CA MET A 328 25.28 10.68 25.98
C MET A 328 25.77 12.09 25.66
N ARG A 329 26.02 12.89 26.70
CA ARG A 329 26.80 14.12 26.57
C ARG A 329 28.23 13.78 26.96
N THR A 330 29.08 13.47 25.99
CA THR A 330 30.52 13.35 26.21
C THR A 330 31.08 14.75 26.46
N ARG A 331 31.61 14.98 27.65
CA ARG A 331 32.42 16.17 27.95
C ARG A 331 33.87 15.73 27.76
N GLU A 332 34.52 16.20 26.70
CA GLU A 332 35.96 16.05 26.54
C GLU A 332 36.64 16.90 27.60
N THR A 333 37.30 16.24 28.55
CA THR A 333 38.31 16.87 29.39
C THR A 333 39.65 16.31 28.96
N ASN A 334 40.54 17.20 28.50
CA ASN A 334 41.93 16.89 28.23
C ASN A 334 42.62 16.41 29.50
N SER A 335 42.79 15.10 29.66
CA SER A 335 43.87 14.51 30.46
C SER A 335 43.94 13.00 30.22
N TYR A 336 45.16 12.49 30.12
CA TYR A 336 45.51 11.10 29.87
C TYR A 336 45.11 10.20 31.06
N HIS A 337 43.84 9.84 31.17
CA HIS A 337 43.32 8.62 31.82
C HIS A 337 41.78 8.67 31.82
N THR A 338 41.14 8.00 30.86
CA THR A 338 39.67 7.93 30.79
C THR A 338 39.10 6.94 31.81
N SER A 339 38.68 7.46 32.97
CA SER A 339 37.67 6.81 33.81
C SER A 339 36.31 7.42 33.50
N CYS A 340 35.36 6.62 33.03
CA CYS A 340 33.99 7.07 32.78
C CYS A 340 33.14 6.84 34.05
N THR A 341 32.77 7.93 34.74
CA THR A 341 31.84 7.86 35.87
C THR A 341 30.43 8.19 35.36
N LEU A 342 29.48 7.28 35.57
CA LEU A 342 28.08 7.48 35.22
C LEU A 342 27.32 8.04 36.43
N GLU A 343 26.91 9.30 36.39
CA GLU A 343 26.11 9.90 37.46
C GLU A 343 24.64 9.96 37.04
N ILE A 344 23.79 9.14 37.67
CA ILE A 344 22.35 9.15 37.45
C ILE A 344 21.71 9.99 38.56
N THR A 345 21.14 11.14 38.19
CA THR A 345 20.40 11.99 39.14
C THR A 345 18.90 11.82 38.91
N VAL A 346 18.19 11.27 39.88
CA VAL A 346 16.73 11.14 39.84
C VAL A 346 16.13 12.25 40.69
N ASN A 347 15.55 13.26 40.05
CA ASN A 347 14.80 14.31 40.75
C ASN A 347 13.35 13.86 40.96
N SER A 348 13.06 13.37 42.15
CA SER A 348 11.69 13.25 42.67
C SER A 348 11.33 14.56 43.40
N THR A 349 10.18 15.14 43.08
CA THR A 349 9.65 16.37 43.72
C THR A 349 9.29 16.20 45.19
N LYS A 350 9.52 15.03 45.79
CA LYS A 350 9.49 14.80 47.23
C LYS A 350 10.66 13.88 47.59
N SER A 351 11.64 14.43 48.32
CA SER A 351 12.86 13.78 48.84
C SER A 351 13.99 13.54 47.83
N THR A 352 15.12 14.23 48.06
CA THR A 352 16.37 14.08 47.32
C THR A 352 17.21 12.97 47.97
N LYS A 353 17.12 11.73 47.47
CA LYS A 353 18.12 10.68 47.74
C LYS A 353 19.09 10.60 46.56
N ARG A 354 20.37 10.87 46.82
CA ARG A 354 21.47 10.63 45.86
C ARG A 354 22.05 9.26 46.13
N SER A 355 21.87 8.33 45.20
CA SER A 355 22.60 7.06 45.18
C SER A 355 23.65 7.13 44.09
N LYS A 356 24.93 6.97 44.46
CA LYS A 356 26.04 6.88 43.51
C LYS A 356 26.32 5.41 43.22
N TYR A 357 26.35 5.04 41.95
CA TYR A 357 26.76 3.71 41.51
C TYR A 357 28.05 3.85 40.71
N ASN A 358 29.12 3.18 41.15
CA ASN A 358 30.35 3.06 40.38
C ASN A 358 30.24 1.80 39.51
N VAL A 359 30.13 1.98 38.19
CA VAL A 359 30.21 0.87 37.24
C VAL A 359 31.53 0.98 36.50
N GLN A 360 32.45 0.06 36.79
CA GLN A 360 33.78 0.03 36.19
C GLN A 360 33.74 -0.85 34.93
N TYR A 361 33.84 -0.26 33.74
CA TYR A 361 33.96 -0.99 32.49
C TYR A 361 35.45 -1.23 32.15
N CYS A 362 35.89 -2.48 32.22
CA CYS A 362 37.17 -2.90 31.66
C CYS A 362 37.01 -3.30 30.19
N LYS A 363 37.74 -2.62 29.30
CA LYS A 363 37.69 -2.84 27.86
C LYS A 363 38.74 -3.87 27.44
N SER A 364 38.43 -5.16 27.57
CA SER A 364 39.06 -6.22 26.77
C SER A 364 38.19 -7.49 26.73
N LYS A 365 38.04 -8.05 25.52
CA LYS A 365 37.56 -9.41 25.16
C LYS A 365 36.61 -10.17 26.13
N GLN A 366 35.38 -10.40 25.64
CA GLN A 366 34.47 -11.53 25.93
C GLN A 366 34.69 -12.30 27.25
N ARG A 367 33.88 -11.98 28.28
CA ARG A 367 33.15 -12.91 29.17
C ARG A 367 32.30 -12.09 30.14
N LEU A 368 31.02 -12.43 30.26
CA LEU A 368 30.14 -11.93 31.33
C LEU A 368 30.57 -12.62 32.64
N ILE A 369 30.84 -11.84 33.68
CA ILE A 369 30.89 -12.32 35.08
C ILE A 369 29.76 -11.61 35.83
N GLN A 370 29.09 -12.39 36.68
CA GLN A 370 28.04 -12.03 37.64
C GLN A 370 28.39 -10.78 38.46
N ALA A 371 27.37 -9.98 38.76
CA ALA A 371 27.44 -8.93 39.77
C ALA A 371 26.94 -9.49 41.11
N ASP A 372 27.77 -9.43 42.14
CA ASP A 372 27.37 -9.61 43.53
C ASP A 372 26.90 -8.27 44.13
N ASN A 373 25.86 -8.34 44.96
CA ASN A 373 25.38 -7.22 45.77
C ASN A 373 26.32 -7.00 46.96
N LEU A 374 26.63 -5.74 47.25
CA LEU A 374 27.14 -5.27 48.54
C LEU A 374 26.24 -4.12 49.02
N ASP A 375 25.98 -4.13 50.33
CA ASP A 375 24.95 -3.39 51.08
C ASP A 375 24.82 -1.88 50.84
#